data_AF-A0A449AU96-F1
#
_entry.id   AF-A0A449AU96-F1
#
_cell.length_a   1.000
_cell.length_b   1.000
_cell.length_c   1.000
_cell.angle_alpha   90.00
_cell.angle_beta   90.00
_cell.angle_gamma   90.00
#
_symmetry.space_group_name_H-M   'P 1'
#
loop_
_entity.id
_entity.type
_entity.pdbx_description
1 polymer ?
#
loop_
_entity_poly.entity_id
_entity_poly.type
_entity_poly.pdbx_seq_one_letter_code
_entity_poly.pdbx_strand_id
1 'polypeptide(L)'
;MKKALKFLTLLVPTPLVASLVVSCGREQNTLEKTEQDKQLSNKEKITALAENIWLSNTLASLYNVQSDSSNLLKLNVKLLENDNFKADAFKIYNTLLAQNSVKKPGELAKKINTLLSNGTLSASSELESLVTNPYVDEVSEAQFIKLYQNLDTEVARETNKALLVYKYFQIENEESLKKLDGSNFNSNKLKYDTQNFNLIKYAVDKKLAQVWGYTTSNTDAIFAEAFQTINSIAEYNQFLSNKTISTSKISDKLWLNEQNSYQKNLSGYQGVTAISDLAGVSFSFESMRHVANYQANYVGFYNYIDHKIVEINEQNMTVEPVPVARNNSTIDIKYVNVIAPIGKDKSMVTGKNDDNSDKVETIKVLSFEGTPYDSKILELSALLSLNDSNLYQNAQNAFVTLGYLLEKGDNEIFNETIKSLSFVKQD
;
A
#
# COMPACT_ATOMS: atom_id res chain seq x y z
N MET A 1 -3.19 -14.69 48.93
CA MET A 1 -2.10 -14.82 47.93
C MET A 1 -2.10 -13.59 47.04
N LYS A 2 -1.08 -12.73 47.16
CA LYS A 2 -0.94 -11.50 46.37
C LYS A 2 -0.47 -11.88 44.96
N LYS A 3 -1.34 -11.75 43.95
CA LYS A 3 -0.92 -11.83 42.54
C LYS A 3 -0.50 -10.43 42.10
N ALA A 4 0.80 -10.28 41.86
CA ALA A 4 1.39 -9.06 41.31
C ALA A 4 0.91 -8.89 39.86
N LEU A 5 0.19 -7.80 39.61
CA LEU A 5 -0.12 -7.32 38.27
C LEU A 5 1.19 -6.78 37.67
N LYS A 6 1.84 -7.56 36.80
CA LYS A 6 2.88 -7.03 35.91
C LYS A 6 2.18 -6.22 34.82
N PHE A 7 1.99 -4.93 35.07
CA PHE A 7 1.81 -3.96 33.99
C PHE A 7 3.15 -3.89 33.24
N LEU A 8 3.25 -4.61 32.11
CA LEU A 8 4.20 -4.23 31.07
C LEU A 8 3.68 -2.91 30.50
N THR A 9 4.15 -1.79 31.03
CA THR A 9 4.08 -0.52 30.32
C THR A 9 4.85 -0.71 29.02
N LEU A 10 4.14 -0.78 27.89
CA LEU A 10 4.71 -0.52 26.57
C LEU A 10 5.32 0.88 26.63
N LEU A 11 6.62 0.96 26.93
CA LEU A 11 7.43 2.14 26.68
C LEU A 11 7.46 2.28 25.16
N VAL A 12 6.56 3.10 24.62
CA VAL A 12 6.68 3.60 23.26
C VAL A 12 7.95 4.46 23.26
N PRO A 13 9.02 4.08 22.55
CA PRO A 13 10.22 4.90 22.50
C PRO A 13 9.89 6.19 21.77
N THR A 14 9.94 7.31 22.48
CA THR A 14 9.84 8.65 21.89
C THR A 14 11.19 9.00 21.26
N PRO A 15 11.27 9.19 19.92
CA PRO A 15 12.52 9.57 19.29
C PRO A 15 12.87 11.02 19.64
N LEU A 16 13.96 11.19 20.38
CA LEU A 16 14.61 12.48 20.61
C LEU A 16 15.24 12.98 19.30
N VAL A 17 14.91 14.22 18.89
CA VAL A 17 15.66 14.90 17.83
C VAL A 17 16.94 15.46 18.46
N ALA A 18 18.00 14.67 18.53
CA ALA A 18 19.30 15.22 18.92
C ALA A 18 19.82 16.16 17.82
N SER A 19 20.12 17.41 18.16
CA SER A 19 21.00 18.34 17.44
C SER A 19 21.05 18.25 15.89
N LEU A 20 20.24 19.09 15.22
CA LEU A 20 20.79 19.83 14.08
C LEU A 20 21.86 20.74 14.67
N VAL A 21 23.12 20.29 14.69
CA VAL A 21 24.24 21.11 15.18
C VAL A 21 24.30 22.33 14.28
N VAL A 22 23.71 23.43 14.72
CA VAL A 22 24.03 24.74 14.16
C VAL A 22 25.44 25.00 14.65
N SER A 23 26.38 25.13 13.73
CA SER A 23 27.69 25.71 14.03
C SER A 23 27.47 27.19 14.40
N CYS A 24 26.97 27.43 15.62
CA CYS A 24 27.01 28.70 16.29
C CYS A 24 28.42 28.83 16.87
N GLY A 25 29.37 29.31 16.07
CA GLY A 25 30.68 29.67 16.61
C GLY A 25 31.83 29.80 15.63
N ARG A 26 31.76 29.20 14.42
CA ARG A 26 32.76 29.45 13.37
C ARG A 26 32.13 29.53 11.99
N GLU A 27 32.39 30.64 11.30
CA GLU A 27 32.23 30.79 9.85
C GLU A 27 33.23 29.89 9.13
N GLN A 28 33.00 28.57 9.15
CA GLN A 28 33.62 27.68 8.18
C GLN A 28 32.53 27.10 7.28
N ASN A 29 32.64 27.40 6.00
CA ASN A 29 31.82 26.81 4.94
C ASN A 29 32.30 25.38 4.71
N THR A 30 31.81 24.43 5.51
CA THR A 30 31.91 23.01 5.17
C THR A 30 30.74 22.61 4.25
N LEU A 31 30.90 21.53 3.50
CA LEU A 31 29.82 20.99 2.65
C LEU A 31 28.58 20.62 3.47
N GLU A 32 28.79 20.09 4.68
CA GLU A 32 27.73 19.70 5.61
C GLU A 32 26.93 20.92 6.10
N LYS A 33 27.60 22.03 6.42
CA LYS A 33 26.93 23.28 6.82
C LYS A 33 26.15 23.89 5.65
N THR A 34 26.72 23.86 4.44
CA THR A 34 26.06 24.39 3.24
C THR A 34 24.79 23.60 2.90
N GLU A 35 24.83 22.27 3.02
CA GLU A 35 23.66 21.41 2.83
C GLU A 35 22.61 21.62 3.92
N GLN A 36 23.04 21.80 5.18
CA GLN A 36 22.16 22.15 6.30
C GLN A 36 21.48 23.50 6.09
N ASP A 37 22.22 24.56 5.71
CA ASP A 37 21.67 25.89 5.44
C ASP A 37 20.70 25.86 4.24
N LYS A 38 20.98 25.05 3.22
CA LYS A 38 20.08 24.83 2.07
C LYS A 38 18.79 24.11 2.47
N GLN A 39 18.85 23.16 3.40
CA GLN A 39 17.68 22.48 3.95
C GLN A 39 16.85 23.36 4.89
N LEU A 40 17.50 24.26 5.64
CA LEU A 40 16.86 25.22 6.55
C LEU A 40 16.41 26.53 5.87
N SER A 41 16.68 26.70 4.57
CA SER A 41 16.35 27.92 3.82
C SER A 41 14.86 28.11 3.49
N ASN A 42 14.02 27.07 3.59
CA ASN A 42 12.60 27.11 3.24
C ASN A 42 11.77 26.25 4.22
N LYS A 43 10.69 26.84 4.74
CA LYS A 43 9.70 26.17 5.60
C LYS A 43 9.23 24.82 5.05
N GLU A 44 8.94 24.72 3.75
CA GLU A 44 8.47 23.46 3.14
C GLU A 44 9.51 22.35 3.22
N LYS A 45 10.78 22.67 3.00
CA LYS A 45 11.89 21.71 3.11
C LYS A 45 12.09 21.25 4.55
N ILE A 46 11.96 22.17 5.51
CA ILE A 46 12.01 21.85 6.94
C ILE A 46 10.87 20.90 7.33
N THR A 47 9.64 21.18 6.88
CA THR A 47 8.49 20.31 7.14
C THR A 47 8.67 18.91 6.51
N ALA A 48 9.14 18.84 5.26
CA ALA A 48 9.40 17.56 4.59
C ALA A 48 10.53 16.77 5.27
N LEU A 49 11.58 17.45 5.71
CA LEU A 49 12.67 16.82 6.47
C LEU A 49 12.17 16.28 7.81
N ALA A 50 11.38 17.06 8.55
CA ALA A 50 10.79 16.65 9.82
C ALA A 50 9.86 15.44 9.66
N GLU A 51 9.02 15.44 8.63
CA GLU A 51 8.16 14.30 8.28
C GLU A 51 9.00 13.05 7.98
N ASN A 52 10.07 13.18 7.21
CA ASN A 52 10.94 12.04 6.88
C ASN A 52 11.67 11.49 8.10
N ILE A 53 12.15 12.35 9.00
CA ILE A 53 12.79 11.94 10.26
C ILE A 53 11.77 11.21 11.14
N TRP A 54 10.58 11.80 11.32
CA TRP A 54 9.50 11.18 12.09
C TRP A 54 9.12 9.81 11.51
N LEU A 55 8.97 9.72 10.18
CA LEU A 55 8.58 8.52 9.46
C LEU A 55 9.63 7.41 9.64
N SER A 56 10.91 7.71 9.38
CA SER A 56 11.98 6.73 9.51
C SER A 56 12.19 6.29 10.97
N ASN A 57 12.00 7.17 11.96
CA ASN A 57 12.07 6.80 13.38
C ASN A 57 10.89 5.94 13.82
N THR A 58 9.69 6.27 13.34
CA THR A 58 8.49 5.46 13.60
C THR A 58 8.68 4.06 13.04
N LEU A 59 9.15 3.92 11.81
CA LEU A 59 9.48 2.62 11.22
C LEU A 59 10.60 1.91 11.97
N ALA A 60 11.66 2.62 12.39
CA ALA A 60 12.73 2.04 13.18
C ALA A 60 12.16 1.41 14.46
N SER A 61 11.30 2.11 15.19
CA SER A 61 10.62 1.56 16.37
C SER A 61 9.75 0.34 16.03
N LEU A 62 8.93 0.41 14.97
CA LEU A 62 8.04 -0.68 14.56
C LEU A 62 8.78 -1.93 14.08
N TYR A 63 10.01 -1.78 13.57
CA TYR A 63 10.89 -2.89 13.19
C TYR A 63 11.92 -3.25 14.28
N ASN A 64 11.81 -2.66 15.47
CA ASN A 64 12.73 -2.86 16.60
C ASN A 64 14.21 -2.53 16.27
N VAL A 65 14.44 -1.56 15.40
CA VAL A 65 15.75 -0.99 15.08
C VAL A 65 16.08 0.08 16.12
N GLN A 66 17.10 -0.16 16.93
CA GLN A 66 17.59 0.85 17.87
C GLN A 66 18.28 1.96 17.09
N SER A 67 17.82 3.21 17.16
CA SER A 67 18.51 4.35 16.54
C SER A 67 18.35 5.60 17.37
N ASP A 68 19.47 6.19 17.77
CA ASP A 68 19.50 7.50 18.46
C ASP A 68 19.87 8.62 17.47
N SER A 69 19.73 8.37 16.15
CA SER A 69 20.17 9.31 15.12
C SER A 69 19.01 10.14 14.58
N SER A 70 19.12 11.46 14.73
CA SER A 70 18.32 12.47 14.04
C SER A 70 18.77 12.71 12.60
N ASN A 71 19.93 12.18 12.20
CA ASN A 71 20.45 12.31 10.85
C ASN A 71 19.75 11.29 9.94
N LEU A 72 18.93 11.79 9.02
CA LEU A 72 18.09 10.97 8.14
C LEU A 72 18.90 9.94 7.33
N LEU A 73 20.07 10.31 6.83
CA LEU A 73 20.92 9.39 6.06
C LEU A 73 21.42 8.22 6.94
N LYS A 74 21.95 8.51 8.12
CA LYS A 74 22.41 7.48 9.08
C LYS A 74 21.26 6.58 9.52
N LEU A 75 20.08 7.16 9.76
CA LEU A 75 18.88 6.42 10.12
C LEU A 75 18.43 5.48 8.99
N ASN A 76 18.45 5.96 7.74
CA ASN A 76 18.13 5.14 6.56
C ASN A 76 19.11 3.98 6.37
N VAL A 77 20.41 4.21 6.58
CA VAL A 77 21.42 3.13 6.57
C VAL A 77 21.11 2.09 7.64
N LYS A 78 20.84 2.53 8.88
CA LYS A 78 20.58 1.65 10.01
C LYS A 78 19.28 0.82 9.85
N LEU A 79 18.26 1.40 9.23
CA LEU A 79 17.04 0.67 8.86
C LEU A 79 17.36 -0.49 7.90
N LEU A 80 18.21 -0.26 6.90
CA LEU A 80 18.60 -1.29 5.93
C LEU A 80 19.51 -2.39 6.50
N GLU A 81 20.12 -2.18 7.68
CA GLU A 81 20.84 -3.24 8.41
C GLU A 81 19.90 -4.29 9.03
N ASN A 82 18.61 -3.97 9.16
CA ASN A 82 17.59 -4.92 9.62
C ASN A 82 17.03 -5.70 8.42
N ASP A 83 17.26 -7.01 8.38
CA ASP A 83 16.87 -7.85 7.24
C ASP A 83 15.36 -7.84 6.96
N ASN A 84 14.52 -7.82 8.00
CA ASN A 84 13.06 -7.77 7.84
C ASN A 84 12.62 -6.45 7.21
N PHE A 85 13.15 -5.33 7.71
CA PHE A 85 12.89 -4.00 7.13
C PHE A 85 13.35 -3.96 5.68
N LYS A 86 14.58 -4.38 5.40
CA LYS A 86 15.16 -4.35 4.05
C LYS A 86 14.35 -5.20 3.07
N ALA A 87 13.95 -6.41 3.46
CA ALA A 87 13.14 -7.29 2.62
C ALA A 87 11.77 -6.69 2.31
N ASP A 88 11.08 -6.16 3.32
CA ASP A 88 9.78 -5.50 3.17
C ASP A 88 9.90 -4.24 2.29
N ALA A 89 10.90 -3.39 2.56
CA ALA A 89 11.14 -2.15 1.84
C ALA A 89 11.46 -2.41 0.36
N PHE A 90 12.31 -3.39 0.07
CA PHE A 90 12.64 -3.78 -1.29
C PHE A 90 11.41 -4.27 -2.07
N LYS A 91 10.59 -5.11 -1.43
CA LYS A 91 9.38 -5.66 -2.02
C LYS A 91 8.31 -4.59 -2.26
N ILE A 92 8.13 -3.67 -1.31
CA ILE A 92 7.26 -2.49 -1.47
C ILE A 92 7.75 -1.64 -2.65
N TYR A 93 9.03 -1.27 -2.68
CA TYR A 93 9.54 -0.39 -3.72
C TYR A 93 9.37 -0.98 -5.12
N ASN A 94 9.69 -2.25 -5.32
CA ASN A 94 9.47 -2.92 -6.59
C ASN A 94 7.98 -3.02 -6.98
N THR A 95 7.08 -3.16 -6.00
CA THR A 95 5.63 -3.11 -6.27
C THR A 95 5.19 -1.72 -6.72
N LEU A 96 5.68 -0.67 -6.04
CA LEU A 96 5.40 0.73 -6.40
C LEU A 96 5.93 1.06 -7.80
N LEU A 97 7.17 0.64 -8.08
CA LEU A 97 7.82 0.82 -9.37
C LEU A 97 7.05 0.14 -10.49
N ALA A 98 6.71 -1.14 -10.34
CA ALA A 98 5.93 -1.86 -11.34
C ALA A 98 4.59 -1.17 -11.64
N GLN A 99 3.89 -0.70 -10.61
CA GLN A 99 2.61 -0.02 -10.76
C GLN A 99 2.75 1.35 -11.44
N ASN A 100 3.82 2.08 -11.14
CA ASN A 100 4.14 3.35 -11.80
C ASN A 100 4.52 3.12 -13.27
N SER A 101 5.28 2.07 -13.58
CA SER A 101 5.66 1.73 -14.96
C SER A 101 4.47 1.36 -15.85
N VAL A 102 3.37 0.83 -15.28
CA VAL A 102 2.10 0.65 -16.00
C VAL A 102 1.47 2.00 -16.38
N LYS A 103 1.48 2.98 -15.48
CA LYS A 103 0.84 4.29 -15.67
C LYS A 103 1.71 5.27 -16.47
N LYS A 104 3.02 5.19 -16.28
CA LYS A 104 4.03 6.11 -16.81
C LYS A 104 5.32 5.34 -17.15
N PRO A 105 5.33 4.59 -18.27
CA PRO A 105 6.52 3.89 -18.73
C PRO A 105 7.73 4.83 -18.84
N GLY A 106 8.88 4.41 -18.31
CA GLY A 106 10.15 5.16 -18.40
C GLY A 106 10.34 6.33 -17.43
N GLU A 107 9.40 6.55 -16.50
CA GLU A 107 9.54 7.61 -15.50
C GLU A 107 10.79 7.44 -14.63
N LEU A 108 11.11 6.20 -14.19
CA LEU A 108 12.31 5.93 -13.39
C LEU A 108 13.59 6.28 -14.16
N ALA A 109 13.74 5.77 -15.39
CA ALA A 109 14.92 6.05 -16.23
C ALA A 109 15.10 7.56 -16.45
N LYS A 110 14.00 8.29 -16.70
CA LYS A 110 14.01 9.76 -16.83
C LYS A 110 14.47 10.45 -15.53
N LYS A 111 13.96 10.01 -14.37
CA LYS A 111 14.34 10.54 -13.05
C LYS A 111 15.82 10.31 -12.77
N ILE A 112 16.33 9.09 -12.97
CA ILE A 112 17.74 8.75 -12.77
C ILE A 112 18.64 9.55 -13.72
N ASN A 113 18.31 9.64 -15.01
CA ASN A 113 19.08 10.44 -15.97
C ASN A 113 19.18 11.91 -15.57
N THR A 114 18.09 12.48 -15.06
CA THR A 114 18.07 13.88 -14.59
C THR A 114 18.98 14.07 -13.37
N LEU A 115 18.97 13.13 -12.42
CA LEU A 115 19.81 13.19 -11.22
C LEU A 115 21.29 13.02 -11.55
N LEU A 116 21.62 12.14 -12.51
CA LEU A 116 22.98 11.96 -13.01
C LEU A 116 23.47 13.20 -13.78
N SER A 117 22.66 13.76 -14.70
CA SER A 117 23.06 14.92 -15.51
C SER A 117 23.33 16.16 -14.68
N ASN A 118 22.64 16.30 -13.54
CA ASN A 118 22.76 17.44 -12.65
C ASN A 118 23.80 17.20 -11.52
N GLY A 119 24.50 16.06 -11.52
CA GLY A 119 25.53 15.72 -10.53
C GLY A 119 25.00 15.39 -9.13
N THR A 120 23.68 15.24 -8.97
CA THR A 120 23.02 14.93 -7.70
C THR A 120 23.14 13.45 -7.32
N LEU A 121 23.21 12.58 -8.33
CA LEU A 121 23.51 11.17 -8.17
C LEU A 121 24.87 10.89 -8.82
N SER A 122 25.75 10.18 -8.10
CA SER A 122 27.02 9.74 -8.68
C SER A 122 26.79 8.56 -9.61
N ALA A 123 27.34 8.64 -10.82
CA ALA A 123 27.34 7.53 -11.76
C ALA A 123 28.00 6.29 -11.14
N SER A 124 27.43 5.13 -11.43
CA SER A 124 28.01 3.85 -11.02
C SER A 124 27.51 2.72 -11.90
N SER A 125 28.30 1.64 -11.94
CA SER A 125 27.97 0.44 -12.72
C SER A 125 26.61 -0.15 -12.33
N GLU A 126 26.21 -0.05 -11.07
CA GLU A 126 24.90 -0.56 -10.64
C GLU A 126 23.72 0.20 -11.25
N LEU A 127 23.90 1.47 -11.63
CA LEU A 127 22.82 2.32 -12.16
C LEU A 127 22.75 2.34 -13.69
N GLU A 128 23.78 1.85 -14.39
CA GLU A 128 23.87 1.90 -15.86
C GLU A 128 22.69 1.19 -16.54
N SER A 129 22.22 0.06 -15.99
CA SER A 129 21.09 -0.67 -16.56
C SER A 129 19.76 0.09 -16.42
N LEU A 130 19.63 0.99 -15.44
CA LEU A 130 18.42 1.79 -15.22
C LEU A 130 18.32 2.97 -16.19
N VAL A 131 19.47 3.41 -16.71
CA VAL A 131 19.58 4.52 -17.66
C VAL A 131 19.33 4.05 -19.10
N THR A 132 19.76 2.83 -19.41
CA THR A 132 19.75 2.28 -20.77
C THR A 132 18.45 1.56 -21.15
N ASN A 133 17.65 1.15 -20.16
CA ASN A 133 16.34 0.55 -20.40
C ASN A 133 15.20 1.50 -19.96
N PRO A 134 14.37 2.01 -20.88
CA PRO A 134 13.23 2.87 -20.53
C PRO A 134 12.03 2.08 -19.98
N TYR A 135 12.03 0.75 -19.96
CA TYR A 135 10.91 -0.06 -19.47
C TYR A 135 11.28 -0.85 -18.21
N VAL A 136 11.96 -0.20 -17.26
CA VAL A 136 12.28 -0.81 -15.97
C VAL A 136 11.05 -0.81 -15.07
N ASP A 137 10.64 -2.01 -14.66
CA ASP A 137 9.54 -2.26 -13.72
C ASP A 137 10.00 -2.96 -12.43
N GLU A 138 11.29 -3.31 -12.34
CA GLU A 138 11.95 -3.88 -11.15
C GLU A 138 13.42 -3.43 -11.08
N VAL A 139 13.94 -3.29 -9.86
CA VAL A 139 15.38 -3.08 -9.61
C VAL A 139 15.97 -4.23 -8.78
N SER A 140 17.29 -4.43 -8.90
CA SER A 140 18.03 -5.32 -8.00
C SER A 140 18.14 -4.75 -6.58
N GLU A 141 18.42 -5.60 -5.60
CA GLU A 141 18.61 -5.16 -4.20
C GLU A 141 19.75 -4.12 -4.08
N ALA A 142 20.86 -4.32 -4.81
CA ALA A 142 21.98 -3.37 -4.82
C ALA A 142 21.57 -1.99 -5.38
N GLN A 143 20.78 -1.97 -6.45
CA GLN A 143 20.21 -0.74 -7.00
C GLN A 143 19.27 -0.07 -5.99
N PHE A 144 18.37 -0.84 -5.38
CA PHE A 144 17.45 -0.35 -4.38
C PHE A 144 18.18 0.29 -3.19
N ILE A 145 19.16 -0.38 -2.60
CA ILE A 145 19.94 0.15 -1.46
C ILE A 145 20.57 1.50 -1.82
N LYS A 146 21.18 1.59 -3.00
CA LYS A 146 21.84 2.81 -3.46
C LYS A 146 20.86 3.96 -3.66
N LEU A 147 19.70 3.68 -4.25
CA LEU A 147 18.65 4.67 -4.43
C LEU A 147 18.07 5.09 -3.07
N TYR A 148 17.69 4.14 -2.23
CA TYR A 148 17.10 4.38 -0.91
C TYR A 148 18.00 5.24 0.00
N GLN A 149 19.32 5.00 -0.01
CA GLN A 149 20.26 5.78 0.78
C GLN A 149 20.48 7.20 0.24
N ASN A 150 20.20 7.46 -1.05
CA ASN A 150 20.32 8.79 -1.62
C ASN A 150 19.03 9.60 -1.40
N LEU A 151 19.12 10.67 -0.60
CA LEU A 151 17.97 11.49 -0.20
C LEU A 151 17.28 12.20 -1.39
N ASP A 152 18.01 12.49 -2.47
CA ASP A 152 17.49 13.19 -3.64
C ASP A 152 16.67 12.29 -4.58
N THR A 153 16.80 10.96 -4.46
CA THR A 153 15.99 10.03 -5.26
C THR A 153 14.56 9.90 -4.74
N GLU A 154 14.31 10.30 -3.48
CA GLU A 154 13.04 10.17 -2.78
C GLU A 154 12.56 8.72 -2.56
N VAL A 155 13.35 7.72 -2.97
CA VAL A 155 13.00 6.30 -2.86
C VAL A 155 12.73 5.89 -1.43
N ALA A 156 13.55 6.34 -0.47
CA ALA A 156 13.29 6.09 0.94
C ALA A 156 11.97 6.70 1.41
N ARG A 157 11.65 7.93 0.99
CA ARG A 157 10.41 8.59 1.37
C ARG A 157 9.19 7.82 0.86
N GLU A 158 9.14 7.52 -0.43
CA GLU A 158 8.00 6.82 -1.05
C GLU A 158 7.82 5.41 -0.46
N THR A 159 8.92 4.67 -0.31
CA THR A 159 8.91 3.32 0.27
C THR A 159 8.43 3.35 1.72
N ASN A 160 8.94 4.28 2.52
CA ASN A 160 8.60 4.38 3.93
C ASN A 160 7.14 4.79 4.16
N LYS A 161 6.58 5.65 3.29
CA LYS A 161 5.15 5.99 3.36
C LYS A 161 4.27 4.76 3.14
N ALA A 162 4.60 3.93 2.15
CA ALA A 162 3.89 2.67 1.90
C ALA A 162 4.12 1.63 3.01
N LEU A 163 5.32 1.53 3.58
CA LEU A 163 5.60 0.68 4.74
C LEU A 163 4.80 1.10 5.98
N LEU A 164 4.63 2.41 6.20
CA LEU A 164 3.82 2.89 7.32
C LEU A 164 2.34 2.49 7.14
N VAL A 165 1.82 2.56 5.92
CA VAL A 165 0.47 2.06 5.59
C VAL A 165 0.35 0.56 5.86
N TYR A 166 1.34 -0.22 5.43
CA TYR A 166 1.39 -1.66 5.74
C TYR A 166 1.38 -1.90 7.25
N LYS A 167 2.21 -1.19 8.02
CA LYS A 167 2.23 -1.31 9.49
C LYS A 167 0.92 -0.88 10.14
N TYR A 168 0.24 0.13 9.61
CA TYR A 168 -1.08 0.54 10.07
C TYR A 168 -2.12 -0.59 9.89
N PHE A 169 -2.06 -1.32 8.78
CA PHE A 169 -2.91 -2.49 8.57
C PHE A 169 -2.55 -3.67 9.49
N GLN A 170 -1.29 -3.81 9.89
CA GLN A 170 -0.84 -4.84 10.83
C GLN A 170 -1.19 -4.57 12.31
N ILE A 171 -1.79 -3.43 12.65
CA ILE A 171 -2.21 -3.16 14.03
C ILE A 171 -3.34 -4.12 14.40
N GLU A 172 -3.04 -5.07 15.28
CA GLU A 172 -3.97 -6.14 15.69
C GLU A 172 -4.32 -6.15 17.18
N ASN A 173 -3.56 -5.42 18.00
CA ASN A 173 -3.79 -5.35 19.43
C ASN A 173 -5.07 -4.56 19.75
N GLU A 174 -5.94 -5.13 20.58
CA GLU A 174 -7.24 -4.55 20.94
C GLU A 174 -7.14 -3.17 21.60
N GLU A 175 -6.15 -2.94 22.46
CA GLU A 175 -5.95 -1.64 23.12
C GLU A 175 -5.60 -0.56 22.09
N SER A 176 -4.65 -0.88 21.19
CA SER A 176 -4.29 0.01 20.08
C SER A 176 -5.50 0.29 19.18
N LEU A 177 -6.24 -0.74 18.76
CA LEU A 177 -7.42 -0.57 17.89
C LEU A 177 -8.51 0.31 18.55
N LYS A 178 -8.75 0.12 19.85
CA LYS A 178 -9.68 0.98 20.61
C LYS A 178 -9.20 2.42 20.73
N LYS A 179 -7.89 2.63 20.90
CA LYS A 179 -7.30 3.97 20.98
C LYS A 179 -7.42 4.72 19.66
N LEU A 180 -7.33 4.01 18.53
CA LEU A 180 -7.49 4.58 17.19
C LEU A 180 -8.95 4.94 16.88
N ASP A 181 -9.87 4.00 17.06
CA ASP A 181 -11.29 4.20 16.80
C ASP A 181 -12.13 3.19 17.62
N GLY A 182 -12.36 3.52 18.89
CA GLY A 182 -13.11 2.68 19.81
C GLY A 182 -14.55 2.42 19.39
N SER A 183 -15.18 3.37 18.69
CA SER A 183 -16.56 3.22 18.21
C SER A 183 -16.64 2.14 17.12
N ASN A 184 -15.79 2.26 16.11
CA ASN A 184 -15.73 1.29 15.03
C ASN A 184 -15.24 -0.07 15.50
N PHE A 185 -14.22 -0.12 16.37
CA PHE A 185 -13.74 -1.37 16.95
C PHE A 185 -14.88 -2.10 17.68
N ASN A 186 -15.57 -1.42 18.61
CA ASN A 186 -16.63 -2.06 19.38
C ASN A 186 -17.81 -2.55 18.52
N SER A 187 -18.11 -1.84 17.43
CA SER A 187 -19.19 -2.20 16.51
C SER A 187 -18.86 -3.39 15.59
N ASN A 188 -17.56 -3.66 15.36
CA ASN A 188 -17.10 -4.66 14.40
C ASN A 188 -16.18 -5.74 14.98
N LYS A 189 -15.83 -5.71 16.28
CA LYS A 189 -14.93 -6.69 16.92
C LYS A 189 -15.40 -8.16 16.86
N LEU A 190 -16.71 -8.40 16.66
CA LEU A 190 -17.28 -9.74 16.46
C LEU A 190 -17.53 -10.05 14.97
N LYS A 191 -17.24 -9.12 14.08
CA LYS A 191 -17.45 -9.23 12.63
C LYS A 191 -16.13 -9.34 11.87
N TYR A 192 -15.07 -8.69 12.33
CA TYR A 192 -13.78 -8.63 11.65
C TYR A 192 -12.73 -9.34 12.48
N ASP A 193 -11.82 -10.04 11.81
CA ASP A 193 -10.61 -10.52 12.45
C ASP A 193 -9.78 -9.32 12.95
N THR A 194 -9.18 -9.48 14.13
CA THR A 194 -8.23 -8.51 14.69
C THR A 194 -6.97 -8.44 13.84
N GLN A 195 -6.55 -9.57 13.27
CA GLN A 195 -5.47 -9.60 12.28
C GLN A 195 -5.96 -8.86 11.02
N ASN A 196 -5.26 -7.79 10.65
CA ASN A 196 -5.64 -6.92 9.53
C ASN A 196 -7.00 -6.19 9.70
N PHE A 197 -7.45 -5.93 10.93
CA PHE A 197 -8.75 -5.26 11.21
C PHE A 197 -8.94 -3.97 10.40
N ASN A 198 -7.91 -3.13 10.36
CA ASN A 198 -7.93 -1.87 9.62
C ASN A 198 -8.04 -2.07 8.10
N LEU A 199 -7.41 -3.13 7.56
CA LEU A 199 -7.50 -3.47 6.14
C LEU A 199 -8.88 -4.04 5.78
N ILE A 200 -9.44 -4.91 6.63
CA ILE A 200 -10.80 -5.44 6.46
C ILE A 200 -11.79 -4.28 6.38
N LYS A 201 -11.75 -3.37 7.36
CA LYS A 201 -12.58 -2.16 7.35
C LYS A 201 -12.38 -1.36 6.06
N TYR A 202 -11.12 -1.10 5.70
CA TYR A 202 -10.78 -0.31 4.52
C TYR A 202 -11.31 -0.93 3.23
N ALA A 203 -11.14 -2.24 3.03
CA ALA A 203 -11.62 -2.95 1.85
C ALA A 203 -13.15 -2.95 1.73
N VAL A 204 -13.86 -3.16 2.85
CA VAL A 204 -15.33 -3.12 2.90
C VAL A 204 -15.88 -1.74 2.57
N ASP A 205 -15.26 -0.69 3.11
CA ASP A 205 -15.72 0.69 2.90
C ASP A 205 -15.41 1.18 1.49
N LYS A 206 -14.21 0.88 0.98
CA LYS A 206 -13.71 1.40 -0.30
C LYS A 206 -14.16 0.58 -1.51
N LYS A 207 -14.54 -0.69 -1.31
CA LYS A 207 -15.01 -1.61 -2.36
C LYS A 207 -14.07 -1.63 -3.56
N LEU A 208 -12.92 -2.27 -3.38
CA LEU A 208 -11.81 -2.20 -4.33
C LEU A 208 -11.66 -3.49 -5.14
N ALA A 209 -11.06 -3.38 -6.32
CA ALA A 209 -10.61 -4.53 -7.11
C ALA A 209 -9.33 -4.18 -7.88
N GLN A 210 -8.52 -5.18 -8.21
CA GLN A 210 -7.61 -5.08 -9.35
C GLN A 210 -8.43 -5.23 -10.63
N VAL A 211 -8.24 -4.33 -11.59
CA VAL A 211 -9.03 -4.27 -12.82
C VAL A 211 -8.16 -4.34 -14.05
N TRP A 212 -8.62 -5.13 -15.02
CA TRP A 212 -8.17 -5.12 -16.40
C TRP A 212 -9.38 -4.79 -17.26
N GLY A 213 -9.23 -3.93 -18.26
CA GLY A 213 -10.35 -3.67 -19.13
C GLY A 213 -10.16 -2.53 -20.11
N TYR A 214 -11.22 -2.33 -20.88
CA TYR A 214 -11.33 -1.30 -21.89
C TYR A 214 -12.73 -0.69 -21.84
N THR A 215 -12.79 0.62 -21.92
CA THR A 215 -14.05 1.37 -21.99
C THR A 215 -13.96 2.41 -23.09
N THR A 216 -14.98 2.49 -23.94
CA THR A 216 -15.10 3.56 -24.95
C THR A 216 -16.55 3.91 -25.23
N SER A 217 -16.78 5.17 -25.56
CA SER A 217 -18.07 5.69 -26.03
C SER A 217 -18.00 6.11 -27.51
N ASN A 218 -16.98 5.68 -28.26
CA ASN A 218 -16.86 5.96 -29.68
C ASN A 218 -17.96 5.24 -30.48
N THR A 219 -18.72 6.00 -31.27
CA THR A 219 -19.90 5.49 -32.01
C THR A 219 -19.58 4.42 -33.04
N ASP A 220 -18.43 4.54 -33.72
CA ASP A 220 -18.04 3.58 -34.76
C ASP A 220 -17.64 2.24 -34.12
N ALA A 221 -16.92 2.29 -33.00
CA ALA A 221 -16.59 1.11 -32.20
C ALA A 221 -17.87 0.44 -31.67
N ILE A 222 -18.82 1.22 -31.15
CA ILE A 222 -20.11 0.69 -30.67
C ILE A 222 -20.88 0.00 -31.80
N PHE A 223 -20.98 0.64 -32.97
CA PHE A 223 -21.69 0.06 -34.11
C PHE A 223 -21.07 -1.28 -34.57
N ALA A 224 -19.74 -1.37 -34.60
CA ALA A 224 -19.03 -2.56 -35.07
C ALA A 224 -18.97 -3.69 -34.03
N GLU A 225 -18.98 -3.38 -32.73
CA GLU A 225 -18.54 -4.31 -31.69
C GLU A 225 -19.59 -4.59 -30.61
N ALA A 226 -20.69 -3.84 -30.52
CA ALA A 226 -21.63 -3.93 -29.40
C ALA A 226 -22.28 -5.32 -29.21
N PHE A 227 -22.33 -6.14 -30.26
CA PHE A 227 -22.91 -7.49 -30.21
C PHE A 227 -21.85 -8.59 -29.98
N GLN A 228 -20.58 -8.23 -29.83
CA GLN A 228 -19.52 -9.21 -29.57
C GLN A 228 -19.59 -9.71 -28.12
N THR A 229 -19.13 -10.94 -27.93
CA THR A 229 -19.00 -11.58 -26.62
C THR A 229 -17.61 -12.17 -26.47
N ILE A 230 -17.12 -12.23 -25.24
CA ILE A 230 -15.87 -12.89 -24.86
C ILE A 230 -16.20 -14.25 -24.27
N ASN A 231 -15.59 -15.31 -24.83
CA ASN A 231 -15.71 -16.68 -24.32
C ASN A 231 -14.40 -17.22 -23.72
N SER A 232 -13.29 -16.49 -23.87
CA SER A 232 -11.99 -16.93 -23.39
C SER A 232 -11.02 -15.78 -23.13
N ILE A 233 -9.94 -16.07 -22.40
CA ILE A 233 -8.83 -15.14 -22.18
C ILE A 233 -8.14 -14.77 -23.51
N ALA A 234 -8.07 -15.72 -24.45
CA ALA A 234 -7.47 -15.49 -25.77
C ALA A 234 -8.32 -14.51 -26.60
N GLU A 235 -9.65 -14.70 -26.62
CA GLU A 235 -10.58 -13.79 -27.29
C GLU A 235 -10.55 -12.39 -26.68
N TYR A 236 -10.50 -12.28 -25.35
CA TYR A 236 -10.34 -11.00 -24.66
C TYR A 236 -9.07 -10.27 -25.09
N ASN A 237 -7.93 -10.95 -25.08
CA ASN A 237 -6.67 -10.34 -25.49
C ASN A 237 -6.65 -9.96 -26.99
N GLN A 238 -7.29 -10.76 -27.85
CA GLN A 238 -7.44 -10.44 -29.26
C GLN A 238 -8.35 -9.23 -29.47
N PHE A 239 -9.45 -9.14 -28.74
CA PHE A 239 -10.35 -7.98 -28.76
C PHE A 239 -9.60 -6.69 -28.42
N LEU A 240 -8.67 -6.78 -27.47
CA LEU A 240 -7.86 -5.65 -26.99
C LEU A 240 -6.64 -5.31 -27.86
N SER A 241 -6.21 -6.20 -28.76
CA SER A 241 -4.93 -6.04 -29.48
C SER A 241 -4.88 -4.79 -30.37
N ASN A 242 -6.03 -4.32 -30.84
CA ASN A 242 -6.16 -3.17 -31.73
C ASN A 242 -6.67 -1.91 -31.01
N LYS A 243 -6.72 -1.93 -29.66
CA LYS A 243 -7.23 -0.83 -28.84
C LYS A 243 -6.08 0.02 -28.32
N THR A 244 -6.34 1.30 -28.08
CA THR A 244 -5.36 2.24 -27.52
C THR A 244 -5.23 2.06 -26.00
N ILE A 245 -4.78 0.88 -25.58
CA ILE A 245 -4.51 0.53 -24.18
C ILE A 245 -3.19 -0.21 -24.08
N SER A 246 -2.66 -0.31 -22.86
CA SER A 246 -1.49 -1.14 -22.60
C SER A 246 -1.84 -2.62 -22.84
N THR A 247 -1.19 -3.22 -23.83
CA THR A 247 -1.18 -4.67 -24.05
C THR A 247 0.01 -5.35 -23.36
N SER A 248 0.81 -4.58 -22.63
CA SER A 248 1.95 -5.11 -21.90
C SER A 248 1.47 -6.02 -20.77
N LYS A 249 2.13 -7.16 -20.63
CA LYS A 249 1.90 -8.08 -19.52
C LYS A 249 2.20 -7.37 -18.20
N ILE A 250 1.44 -7.69 -17.16
CA ILE A 250 1.72 -7.16 -15.83
C ILE A 250 2.99 -7.80 -15.25
N SER A 251 3.73 -7.03 -14.47
CA SER A 251 4.86 -7.54 -13.70
C SER A 251 4.39 -8.55 -12.66
N ASP A 252 5.23 -9.54 -12.33
CA ASP A 252 4.98 -10.49 -11.24
C ASP A 252 4.77 -9.76 -9.89
N LYS A 253 5.30 -8.54 -9.72
CA LYS A 253 5.11 -7.73 -8.50
C LYS A 253 3.69 -7.19 -8.34
N LEU A 254 2.90 -7.17 -9.41
CA LEU A 254 1.51 -6.70 -9.42
C LEU A 254 0.51 -7.86 -9.39
N TRP A 255 0.98 -9.10 -9.52
CA TRP A 255 0.16 -10.30 -9.54
C TRP A 255 -0.15 -10.76 -8.12
N LEU A 256 -1.30 -10.32 -7.58
CA LEU A 256 -1.69 -10.67 -6.21
C LEU A 256 -2.38 -12.05 -6.13
N ASN A 257 -3.15 -12.45 -7.14
CA ASN A 257 -3.87 -13.73 -7.12
C ASN A 257 -3.07 -14.83 -7.83
N GLU A 258 -2.10 -15.39 -7.10
CA GLU A 258 -1.16 -16.40 -7.62
C GLU A 258 -1.80 -17.73 -8.04
N GLN A 259 -3.06 -17.96 -7.65
CA GLN A 259 -3.82 -19.15 -8.05
C GLN A 259 -4.21 -19.11 -9.55
N ASN A 260 -4.27 -17.92 -10.15
CA ASN A 260 -4.72 -17.71 -11.52
C ASN A 260 -3.61 -17.15 -12.41
N SER A 261 -2.71 -18.03 -12.88
CA SER A 261 -1.55 -17.64 -13.68
C SER A 261 -1.88 -16.94 -15.01
N TYR A 262 -3.08 -17.18 -15.57
CA TYR A 262 -3.54 -16.52 -16.78
C TYR A 262 -3.69 -15.00 -16.62
N GLN A 263 -3.92 -14.50 -15.39
CA GLN A 263 -4.08 -13.06 -15.13
C GLN A 263 -2.84 -12.26 -15.53
N LYS A 264 -1.65 -12.89 -15.50
CA LYS A 264 -0.40 -12.25 -15.94
C LYS A 264 -0.39 -11.90 -17.43
N ASN A 265 -1.17 -12.64 -18.21
CA ASN A 265 -1.26 -12.48 -19.66
C ASN A 265 -2.47 -11.63 -20.08
N LEU A 266 -3.27 -11.11 -19.14
CA LEU A 266 -4.39 -10.23 -19.46
C LEU A 266 -3.89 -8.85 -19.89
N SER A 267 -4.38 -8.38 -21.03
CA SER A 267 -4.17 -7.02 -21.51
C SER A 267 -5.05 -6.02 -20.76
N GLY A 268 -4.65 -4.75 -20.76
CA GLY A 268 -5.46 -3.65 -20.25
C GLY A 268 -5.47 -3.50 -18.73
N TYR A 269 -4.41 -3.90 -18.03
CA TYR A 269 -4.32 -3.70 -16.57
C TYR A 269 -4.40 -2.21 -16.21
N GLN A 270 -5.32 -1.86 -15.30
CA GLN A 270 -5.60 -0.49 -14.87
C GLN A 270 -5.10 -0.21 -13.43
N GLY A 271 -4.71 -1.24 -12.68
CA GLY A 271 -4.35 -1.13 -11.27
C GLY A 271 -5.51 -1.46 -10.32
N VAL A 272 -5.36 -1.06 -9.06
CA VAL A 272 -6.44 -1.11 -8.08
C VAL A 272 -7.36 0.10 -8.28
N THR A 273 -8.67 -0.13 -8.31
CA THR A 273 -9.68 0.93 -8.39
C THR A 273 -10.90 0.60 -7.53
N ALA A 274 -11.69 1.62 -7.19
CA ALA A 274 -13.00 1.43 -6.60
C ALA A 274 -13.98 0.88 -7.64
N ILE A 275 -14.77 -0.10 -7.24
CA ILE A 275 -15.75 -0.80 -8.10
C ILE A 275 -17.18 -0.52 -7.67
N SER A 276 -17.46 0.74 -7.30
CA SER A 276 -18.81 1.17 -6.89
C SER A 276 -19.86 1.03 -7.99
N ASP A 277 -19.44 0.90 -9.24
CA ASP A 277 -20.30 0.72 -10.41
C ASP A 277 -20.65 -0.74 -10.71
N LEU A 278 -20.04 -1.72 -10.03
CA LEU A 278 -20.31 -3.14 -10.23
C LEU A 278 -21.46 -3.59 -9.33
N ALA A 279 -22.69 -3.38 -9.80
CA ALA A 279 -23.90 -3.90 -9.16
C ALA A 279 -23.81 -5.43 -8.98
N GLY A 280 -24.40 -5.96 -7.90
CA GLY A 280 -24.41 -7.40 -7.60
C GLY A 280 -23.24 -7.91 -6.75
N VAL A 281 -22.12 -7.18 -6.67
CA VAL A 281 -21.01 -7.51 -5.75
C VAL A 281 -21.30 -6.93 -4.37
N SER A 282 -21.67 -7.79 -3.42
CA SER A 282 -22.03 -7.38 -2.06
C SER A 282 -20.83 -7.34 -1.12
N PHE A 283 -20.67 -6.20 -0.44
CA PHE A 283 -19.71 -6.00 0.65
C PHE A 283 -20.42 -5.96 2.02
N SER A 284 -21.58 -6.60 2.15
CA SER A 284 -22.22 -6.75 3.46
C SER A 284 -21.58 -7.89 4.25
N PHE A 285 -21.48 -7.74 5.57
CA PHE A 285 -20.98 -8.80 6.45
C PHE A 285 -21.72 -10.13 6.22
N GLU A 286 -23.05 -10.10 6.15
CA GLU A 286 -23.87 -11.31 5.95
C GLU A 286 -23.58 -11.99 4.61
N SER A 287 -23.35 -11.24 3.53
CA SER A 287 -22.98 -11.84 2.25
C SER A 287 -21.57 -12.43 2.29
N MET A 288 -20.58 -11.66 2.77
CA MET A 288 -19.17 -12.05 2.74
C MET A 288 -18.86 -13.23 3.67
N ARG A 289 -19.54 -13.34 4.82
CA ARG A 289 -19.30 -14.44 5.78
C ARG A 289 -19.72 -15.82 5.25
N HIS A 290 -20.53 -15.86 4.19
CA HIS A 290 -20.99 -17.10 3.56
C HIS A 290 -20.24 -17.46 2.27
N VAL A 291 -19.27 -16.63 1.84
CA VAL A 291 -18.45 -16.95 0.66
C VAL A 291 -17.49 -18.09 0.99
N ALA A 292 -17.75 -19.25 0.39
CA ALA A 292 -16.90 -20.44 0.51
C ALA A 292 -15.88 -20.57 -0.63
N ASN A 293 -16.20 -20.06 -1.83
CA ASN A 293 -15.30 -20.04 -2.98
C ASN A 293 -15.02 -18.60 -3.39
N TYR A 294 -13.78 -18.16 -3.19
CA TYR A 294 -13.33 -16.82 -3.56
C TYR A 294 -13.46 -16.56 -5.05
N GLN A 295 -12.98 -17.49 -5.87
CA GLN A 295 -12.83 -17.31 -7.31
C GLN A 295 -14.19 -17.11 -7.97
N ALA A 296 -15.15 -17.99 -7.68
CA ALA A 296 -16.49 -17.94 -8.24
C ALA A 296 -17.28 -16.67 -7.89
N ASN A 297 -16.93 -15.97 -6.81
CA ASN A 297 -17.68 -14.79 -6.33
C ASN A 297 -16.98 -13.46 -6.60
N TYR A 298 -15.65 -13.46 -6.73
CA TYR A 298 -14.84 -12.25 -6.69
C TYR A 298 -13.83 -12.13 -7.83
N VAL A 299 -13.73 -13.14 -8.71
CA VAL A 299 -12.70 -13.16 -9.74
C VAL A 299 -13.28 -13.60 -11.08
N GLY A 300 -13.13 -12.77 -12.11
CA GLY A 300 -13.66 -13.08 -13.44
C GLY A 300 -14.01 -11.83 -14.25
N PHE A 301 -14.69 -12.04 -15.38
CA PHE A 301 -15.21 -10.93 -16.17
C PHE A 301 -16.54 -10.43 -15.59
N TYR A 302 -16.74 -9.12 -15.52
CA TYR A 302 -18.02 -8.57 -15.09
C TYR A 302 -18.99 -8.49 -16.27
N ASN A 303 -20.15 -9.14 -16.13
CA ASN A 303 -21.26 -9.05 -17.07
C ASN A 303 -22.22 -7.92 -16.61
N TYR A 304 -22.26 -6.84 -17.38
CA TYR A 304 -23.09 -5.67 -17.10
C TYR A 304 -24.59 -5.88 -17.32
N ILE A 305 -25.00 -6.91 -18.06
CA ILE A 305 -26.41 -7.22 -18.31
C ILE A 305 -26.98 -7.99 -17.12
N ASP A 306 -26.26 -9.01 -16.66
CA ASP A 306 -26.72 -9.89 -15.56
C ASP A 306 -26.24 -9.43 -14.18
N HIS A 307 -25.44 -8.36 -14.12
CA HIS A 307 -24.87 -7.79 -12.90
C HIS A 307 -24.13 -8.82 -12.03
N LYS A 308 -23.27 -9.63 -12.66
CA LYS A 308 -22.51 -10.69 -11.98
C LYS A 308 -21.10 -10.84 -12.53
N ILE A 309 -20.24 -11.44 -11.72
CA ILE A 309 -18.90 -11.87 -12.14
C ILE A 309 -19.03 -13.26 -12.78
N VAL A 310 -18.47 -13.40 -13.96
CA VAL A 310 -18.40 -14.64 -14.75
C VAL A 310 -17.01 -15.24 -14.59
N GLU A 311 -16.97 -16.40 -13.96
CA GLU A 311 -15.74 -17.14 -13.66
C GLU A 311 -15.03 -17.63 -14.94
N ILE A 312 -13.72 -17.80 -14.82
CA ILE A 312 -12.86 -18.45 -15.80
C ILE A 312 -12.51 -19.85 -15.32
N ASN A 313 -12.81 -20.85 -16.13
CA ASN A 313 -12.49 -22.24 -15.81
C ASN A 313 -11.01 -22.56 -16.05
N GLU A 314 -10.60 -23.78 -15.71
CA GLU A 314 -9.22 -24.26 -15.85
C GLU A 314 -8.71 -24.27 -17.31
N GLN A 315 -9.61 -24.26 -18.30
CA GLN A 315 -9.27 -24.17 -19.73
C GLN A 315 -9.16 -22.72 -20.23
N ASN A 316 -9.17 -21.73 -19.32
CA ASN A 316 -9.16 -20.30 -19.63
C ASN A 316 -10.37 -19.83 -20.45
N MET A 317 -11.50 -20.54 -20.34
CA MET A 317 -12.78 -20.21 -20.95
C MET A 317 -13.70 -19.58 -19.90
N THR A 318 -14.57 -18.66 -20.32
CA THR A 318 -15.65 -18.19 -19.47
C THR A 318 -16.70 -19.29 -19.32
N VAL A 319 -17.33 -19.39 -18.15
CA VAL A 319 -18.43 -20.36 -17.93
C VAL A 319 -19.69 -20.02 -18.73
N GLU A 320 -19.81 -18.78 -19.19
CA GLU A 320 -20.83 -18.29 -20.12
C GLU A 320 -20.27 -17.10 -20.95
N PRO A 321 -20.81 -16.80 -22.14
CA PRO A 321 -20.35 -15.68 -22.95
C PRO A 321 -20.55 -14.33 -22.24
N VAL A 322 -19.53 -13.46 -22.28
CA VAL A 322 -19.59 -12.13 -21.65
C VAL A 322 -19.74 -11.04 -22.70
N PRO A 323 -20.84 -10.27 -22.72
CA PRO A 323 -21.00 -9.15 -23.64
C PRO A 323 -19.93 -8.08 -23.46
N VAL A 324 -19.39 -7.54 -24.55
CA VAL A 324 -18.44 -6.41 -24.48
C VAL A 324 -19.13 -5.07 -24.29
N ALA A 325 -20.42 -4.97 -24.62
CA ALA A 325 -21.21 -3.76 -24.44
C ALA A 325 -21.84 -3.73 -23.04
N ARG A 326 -21.66 -2.61 -22.35
CA ARG A 326 -22.44 -2.32 -21.13
C ARG A 326 -23.86 -1.86 -21.46
N ASN A 327 -24.01 -1.14 -22.57
CA ASN A 327 -25.29 -0.65 -23.08
C ASN A 327 -25.12 -0.28 -24.57
N ASN A 328 -26.18 0.22 -25.20
CA ASN A 328 -26.21 0.62 -26.62
C ASN A 328 -25.32 1.84 -26.96
N SER A 329 -24.61 2.41 -25.99
CA SER A 329 -23.80 3.62 -26.12
C SER A 329 -22.39 3.49 -25.53
N THR A 330 -22.01 2.31 -25.03
CA THR A 330 -20.72 2.12 -24.37
C THR A 330 -20.27 0.66 -24.47
N ILE A 331 -19.06 0.48 -25.00
CA ILE A 331 -18.28 -0.75 -24.86
C ILE A 331 -17.54 -0.65 -23.51
N ASP A 332 -17.71 -1.65 -22.66
CA ASP A 332 -17.11 -1.72 -21.33
C ASP A 332 -16.93 -3.19 -20.97
N ILE A 333 -15.71 -3.70 -21.14
CA ILE A 333 -15.33 -5.05 -20.76
C ILE A 333 -14.31 -4.95 -19.64
N LYS A 334 -14.62 -5.58 -18.50
CA LYS A 334 -13.74 -5.60 -17.33
C LYS A 334 -13.54 -7.01 -16.82
N TYR A 335 -12.29 -7.39 -16.62
CA TYR A 335 -11.91 -8.48 -15.73
C TYR A 335 -11.55 -7.89 -14.37
N VAL A 336 -12.06 -8.49 -13.31
CA VAL A 336 -11.90 -8.01 -11.94
C VAL A 336 -11.33 -9.13 -11.06
N ASN A 337 -10.46 -8.73 -10.15
CA ASN A 337 -10.05 -9.52 -8.99
C ASN A 337 -10.38 -8.64 -7.77
N VAL A 338 -11.58 -8.84 -7.23
CA VAL A 338 -12.14 -8.02 -6.14
C VAL A 338 -11.30 -8.21 -4.89
N ILE A 339 -10.97 -7.13 -4.20
CA ILE A 339 -10.24 -7.15 -2.94
C ILE A 339 -11.26 -7.17 -1.81
N ALA A 340 -11.71 -8.36 -1.45
CA ALA A 340 -12.67 -8.59 -0.38
C ALA A 340 -12.17 -9.63 0.63
N PRO A 341 -12.46 -9.47 1.93
CA PRO A 341 -12.30 -10.52 2.91
C PRO A 341 -13.45 -11.54 2.82
N ILE A 342 -13.25 -12.73 3.39
CA ILE A 342 -14.26 -13.81 3.43
C ILE A 342 -14.47 -14.33 4.86
N GLY A 343 -15.54 -15.11 5.06
CA GLY A 343 -15.86 -15.72 6.34
C GLY A 343 -14.84 -16.78 6.78
N LYS A 344 -14.23 -16.57 7.95
CA LYS A 344 -13.39 -17.52 8.66
C LYS A 344 -14.02 -17.86 10.01
N ASP A 345 -14.04 -19.15 10.36
CA ASP A 345 -14.42 -19.58 11.70
C ASP A 345 -13.33 -19.21 12.72
N LYS A 346 -13.71 -18.53 13.80
CA LYS A 346 -12.79 -18.10 14.86
C LYS A 346 -13.44 -18.27 16.23
N SER A 347 -12.73 -18.91 17.15
CA SER A 347 -13.15 -18.99 18.55
C SER A 347 -12.89 -17.66 19.25
N MET A 348 -13.94 -17.02 19.75
CA MET A 348 -13.86 -15.70 20.39
C MET A 348 -14.71 -15.64 21.65
N VAL A 349 -14.32 -14.77 22.59
CA VAL A 349 -15.14 -14.45 23.75
C VAL A 349 -16.31 -13.57 23.30
N THR A 350 -17.53 -14.10 23.33
CA THR A 350 -18.75 -13.40 22.91
C THR A 350 -19.51 -12.79 24.09
N GLY A 351 -19.17 -13.19 25.32
CA GLY A 351 -19.79 -12.68 26.53
C GLY A 351 -19.26 -13.36 27.79
N LYS A 352 -20.10 -13.40 28.82
CA LYS A 352 -19.84 -14.11 30.08
C LYS A 352 -20.89 -15.20 30.27
N ASN A 353 -20.49 -16.32 30.86
CA ASN A 353 -21.40 -17.34 31.36
C ASN A 353 -22.01 -16.89 32.71
N ASP A 354 -23.02 -17.61 33.20
CA ASP A 354 -23.70 -17.31 34.48
C ASP A 354 -22.74 -17.34 35.69
N ASP A 355 -21.64 -18.10 35.58
CA ASP A 355 -20.57 -18.18 36.58
C ASP A 355 -19.50 -17.08 36.43
N ASN A 356 -19.74 -16.09 35.56
CA ASN A 356 -18.86 -14.98 35.21
C ASN A 356 -17.54 -15.38 34.51
N SER A 357 -17.41 -16.64 34.07
CA SER A 357 -16.33 -17.08 33.17
C SER A 357 -16.55 -16.56 31.73
N ASP A 358 -15.50 -16.53 30.92
CA ASP A 358 -15.60 -16.12 29.52
C ASP A 358 -16.43 -17.14 28.71
N LYS A 359 -17.46 -16.65 28.02
CA LYS A 359 -18.23 -17.44 27.06
C LYS A 359 -17.49 -17.42 25.73
N VAL A 360 -16.88 -18.55 25.37
CA VAL A 360 -16.16 -18.72 24.10
C VAL A 360 -17.04 -19.46 23.12
N GLU A 361 -17.28 -18.86 21.96
CA GLU A 361 -18.04 -19.45 20.86
C GLU A 361 -17.24 -19.38 19.57
N THR A 362 -17.42 -20.37 18.70
CA THR A 362 -16.92 -20.30 17.33
C THR A 362 -17.89 -19.46 16.50
N ILE A 363 -17.43 -18.30 16.06
CA ILE A 363 -18.21 -17.38 15.22
C ILE A 363 -17.51 -17.18 13.88
N LYS A 364 -18.27 -16.80 12.85
CA LYS A 364 -17.70 -16.37 11.56
C LYS A 364 -17.31 -14.91 11.60
N VAL A 365 -16.05 -14.62 11.35
CA VAL A 365 -15.52 -13.26 11.16
C VAL A 365 -14.98 -13.11 9.75
N LEU A 366 -14.90 -11.88 9.26
CA LEU A 366 -14.24 -11.57 7.99
C LEU A 366 -12.73 -11.57 8.17
N SER A 367 -12.03 -12.25 7.28
CA SER A 367 -10.57 -12.29 7.23
C SER A 367 -10.08 -12.32 5.78
N PHE A 368 -8.83 -11.89 5.58
CA PHE A 368 -8.11 -12.11 4.32
C PHE A 368 -7.44 -13.49 4.27
N GLU A 369 -7.43 -14.24 5.37
CA GLU A 369 -6.93 -15.60 5.39
C GLU A 369 -7.73 -16.50 4.44
N GLY A 370 -7.02 -17.31 3.65
CA GLY A 370 -7.64 -18.16 2.62
C GLY A 370 -8.13 -17.41 1.39
N THR A 371 -7.92 -16.09 1.30
CA THR A 371 -8.06 -15.31 0.06
C THR A 371 -6.75 -15.32 -0.72
N PRO A 372 -6.74 -14.96 -2.02
CA PRO A 372 -5.51 -14.79 -2.78
C PRO A 372 -4.57 -13.71 -2.22
N TYR A 373 -5.05 -12.84 -1.32
CA TYR A 373 -4.28 -11.72 -0.76
C TYR A 373 -3.53 -12.06 0.53
N ASP A 374 -3.79 -13.22 1.14
CA ASP A 374 -3.27 -13.61 2.46
C ASP A 374 -1.73 -13.48 2.55
N SER A 375 -1.02 -14.03 1.55
CA SER A 375 0.44 -13.95 1.45
C SER A 375 0.97 -12.67 0.78
N LYS A 376 0.06 -11.76 0.38
CA LYS A 376 0.32 -10.59 -0.47
C LYS A 376 -0.12 -9.28 0.16
N ILE A 377 -0.37 -9.26 1.47
CA ILE A 377 -0.82 -8.06 2.19
C ILE A 377 0.17 -6.90 2.05
N LEU A 378 1.48 -7.18 1.98
CA LEU A 378 2.50 -6.16 1.80
C LEU A 378 2.42 -5.48 0.42
N GLU A 379 2.37 -6.27 -0.66
CA GLU A 379 2.19 -5.74 -2.02
C GLU A 379 0.84 -5.03 -2.16
N LEU A 380 -0.23 -5.62 -1.62
CA LEU A 380 -1.54 -4.99 -1.58
C LEU A 380 -1.47 -3.63 -0.89
N SER A 381 -0.83 -3.53 0.28
CA SER A 381 -0.65 -2.26 1.01
C SER A 381 0.08 -1.21 0.17
N ALA A 382 1.11 -1.61 -0.57
CA ALA A 382 1.81 -0.72 -1.50
C ALA A 382 0.87 -0.21 -2.60
N LEU A 383 0.10 -1.09 -3.25
CA LEU A 383 -0.86 -0.69 -4.29
C LEU A 383 -1.97 0.22 -3.73
N LEU A 384 -2.47 -0.07 -2.53
CA LEU A 384 -3.48 0.75 -1.86
C LEU A 384 -2.95 2.14 -1.53
N SER A 385 -1.68 2.25 -1.10
CA SER A 385 -1.04 3.54 -0.81
C SER A 385 -0.89 4.43 -2.04
N LEU A 386 -0.69 3.84 -3.23
CA LEU A 386 -0.68 4.57 -4.50
C LEU A 386 -2.08 4.97 -4.98
N ASN A 387 -3.10 4.18 -4.65
CA ASN A 387 -4.46 4.40 -5.11
C ASN A 387 -5.22 5.43 -4.27
N ASP A 388 -4.99 5.49 -2.94
CA ASP A 388 -5.65 6.45 -2.05
C ASP A 388 -4.62 7.37 -1.38
N SER A 389 -4.54 8.61 -1.89
CA SER A 389 -3.65 9.65 -1.37
C SER A 389 -3.84 9.97 0.12
N ASN A 390 -5.02 9.66 0.70
CA ASN A 390 -5.28 9.91 2.12
C ASN A 390 -4.82 8.77 3.02
N LEU A 391 -4.52 7.59 2.47
CA LEU A 391 -4.23 6.41 3.28
C LEU A 391 -2.93 6.55 4.08
N TYR A 392 -1.92 7.21 3.52
CA TYR A 392 -0.71 7.59 4.27
C TYR A 392 -1.04 8.54 5.42
N GLN A 393 -1.87 9.56 5.20
CA GLN A 393 -2.25 10.51 6.25
C GLN A 393 -3.03 9.81 7.37
N ASN A 394 -3.91 8.86 7.03
CA ASN A 394 -4.63 8.04 8.00
C ASN A 394 -3.66 7.20 8.84
N ALA A 395 -2.67 6.56 8.19
CA ALA A 395 -1.63 5.81 8.89
C ALA A 395 -0.79 6.72 9.80
N GLN A 396 -0.40 7.91 9.32
CA GLN A 396 0.31 8.90 10.13
C GLN A 396 -0.50 9.29 11.37
N ASN A 397 -1.76 9.69 11.20
CA ASN A 397 -2.64 10.07 12.30
C ASN A 397 -2.83 8.92 13.30
N ALA A 398 -2.89 7.68 12.82
CA ALA A 398 -2.99 6.51 13.67
C ALA A 398 -1.74 6.36 14.56
N PHE A 399 -0.53 6.40 13.99
CA PHE A 399 0.69 6.29 14.79
C PHE A 399 0.90 7.50 15.72
N VAL A 400 0.53 8.71 15.30
CA VAL A 400 0.49 9.88 16.19
C VAL A 400 -0.43 9.62 17.39
N THR A 401 -1.63 9.10 17.16
CA THR A 401 -2.59 8.74 18.22
C THR A 401 -2.04 7.65 19.14
N LEU A 402 -1.27 6.70 18.60
CA LEU A 402 -0.59 5.67 19.40
C LEU A 402 0.57 6.23 20.24
N GLY A 403 1.06 7.43 19.95
CA GLY A 403 2.09 8.13 20.73
C GLY A 403 3.44 8.25 20.02
N TYR A 404 3.52 7.91 18.73
CA TYR A 404 4.71 8.11 17.92
C TYR A 404 4.81 9.59 17.53
N LEU A 405 5.53 10.36 18.35
CA LEU A 405 5.70 11.81 18.18
C LEU A 405 7.17 12.15 17.98
N LEU A 406 7.43 13.15 17.15
CA LEU A 406 8.73 13.78 17.01
C LEU A 406 8.94 14.74 18.19
N GLU A 407 10.02 14.54 18.93
CA GLU A 407 10.40 15.48 19.99
C GLU A 407 11.16 16.69 19.42
N LYS A 408 11.10 17.83 20.11
CA LYS A 408 11.86 19.02 19.73
C LYS A 408 13.35 18.77 19.94
N GLY A 409 14.18 19.31 19.05
CA GLY A 409 15.63 19.24 19.17
C GLY A 409 16.26 20.53 19.68
N ASP A 410 17.56 20.71 19.49
CA ASP A 410 18.28 21.90 19.99
C ASP A 410 18.16 23.13 19.06
N ASN A 411 17.62 22.97 17.84
CA ASN A 411 17.54 24.05 16.85
C ASN A 411 16.20 24.80 16.96
N GLU A 412 16.25 26.04 17.44
CA GLU A 412 15.07 26.88 17.65
C GLU A 412 14.30 27.19 16.36
N ILE A 413 14.99 27.51 15.25
CA ILE A 413 14.35 27.82 13.96
C ILE A 413 13.58 26.60 13.43
N PHE A 414 14.20 25.43 13.52
CA PHE A 414 13.58 24.16 13.14
C PHE A 414 12.35 23.90 14.01
N ASN A 415 12.49 23.93 15.34
CA ASN A 415 11.40 23.69 16.28
C ASN A 415 10.23 24.65 16.09
N GLU A 416 10.51 25.94 15.91
CA GLU A 416 9.49 26.97 15.71
C GLU A 416 8.74 26.76 14.39
N THR A 417 9.42 26.22 13.37
CA THR A 417 8.83 25.89 12.08
C THR A 417 7.93 24.65 12.14
N ILE A 418 8.31 23.65 12.94
CA ILE A 418 7.61 22.36 12.99
C ILE A 418 6.55 22.25 14.09
N LYS A 419 6.50 23.19 15.04
CA LYS A 419 5.61 23.11 16.21
C LYS A 419 4.13 22.92 15.89
N SER A 420 3.66 23.38 14.73
CA SER A 420 2.26 23.25 14.31
C SER A 420 1.93 21.91 13.65
N LEU A 421 2.91 21.03 13.45
CA LEU A 421 2.69 19.73 12.81
C LEU A 421 2.09 18.74 13.81
N SER A 422 1.11 17.96 13.35
CA SER A 422 0.36 17.02 14.20
C SER A 422 1.21 15.92 14.84
N PHE A 423 2.30 15.55 14.17
CA PHE A 423 3.22 14.51 14.63
C PHE A 423 4.35 15.04 15.53
N VAL A 424 4.31 16.31 15.95
CA VAL A 424 5.29 16.92 16.86
C VAL A 424 4.71 17.01 18.26
N LYS A 425 5.49 16.61 19.27
CA LYS A 425 5.11 16.68 20.68
C LYS A 425 4.83 18.13 21.08
N GLN A 426 3.62 18.38 21.54
CA GLN A 426 3.20 19.68 22.09
C GLN A 426 3.62 19.76 23.57
N ASP A 427 3.93 20.97 24.02
CA ASP A 427 4.33 21.24 25.41
C ASP A 427 3.15 21.20 26.39
#